data_AF-A0A8J3ILR4-F1
#
_entry.id   AF-A0A8J3ILR4-F1
#
_cell.length_a   1.000
_cell.length_b   1.000
_cell.length_c   1.000
_cell.angle_alpha   90.00
_cell.angle_beta   90.00
_cell.angle_gamma   90.00
#
_symmetry.space_group_name_H-M   'P 1'
#
loop_
_entity.id
_entity.type
_entity.pdbx_description
1 polymer ?
#
loop_
_entity_poly.entity_id
_entity_poly.type
_entity_poly.pdbx_seq_one_letter_code
_entity_poly.pdbx_strand_id
1 'polypeptide(L)'
;MMITTTPAIPTLVQQKLDAFERLQPEFEACFQLVQDVHGQQRFASFPVALTVRYLHSLWICEHKSRLLSVFQTIKEYEGKTCLELLRHWQGDENTADVVAFLQHKLDMLPFANLTRQVQAARYTRTNDGLASRLTHGRAILLNRGINLMMALDALFALPQEELLQQVRTACEQYGHTPDQIARQLQEEDSPLYTYVPHQMLAQRNMRVMNALGVSVLRKPADLPGQRTWRVVPSTEPLSPFAEQVVSGYLDLTAPWHNNLKADRFVDRPEQSNSGTV
;
A
#
# COMPACT_ATOMS: atom_id res chain seq x y z
N MET A 1 -35.51 27.57 -1.65
CA MET A 1 -34.25 27.50 -2.41
C MET A 1 -33.12 27.27 -1.39
N MET A 2 -32.66 26.03 -1.24
CA MET A 2 -31.51 25.75 -0.37
C MET A 2 -30.25 26.13 -1.14
N ILE A 3 -29.54 27.14 -0.66
CA ILE A 3 -28.23 27.51 -1.17
C ILE A 3 -27.27 26.42 -0.68
N THR A 4 -26.94 25.47 -1.55
CA THR A 4 -25.85 24.53 -1.34
C THR A 4 -24.54 25.32 -1.43
N THR A 5 -24.10 25.89 -0.30
CA THR A 5 -22.73 26.39 -0.17
C THR A 5 -21.80 25.19 -0.18
N THR A 6 -21.19 24.91 -1.33
CA THR A 6 -20.06 23.99 -1.44
C THR A 6 -18.98 24.47 -0.47
N PRO A 7 -18.55 23.66 0.52
CA PRO A 7 -17.49 24.07 1.42
C PRO A 7 -16.25 24.39 0.59
N ALA A 8 -15.66 25.57 0.81
CA ALA A 8 -14.46 26.00 0.09
C ALA A 8 -13.34 24.98 0.35
N ILE A 9 -12.81 24.40 -0.73
CA ILE A 9 -11.70 23.44 -0.64
C ILE A 9 -10.46 24.22 -0.17
N PRO A 10 -9.80 23.80 0.91
CA PRO A 10 -8.55 24.43 1.32
C PRO A 10 -7.53 24.38 0.18
N THR A 11 -6.82 25.48 -0.07
CA THR A 11 -5.85 25.57 -1.19
C THR A 11 -4.85 24.42 -1.22
N LEU A 12 -4.37 23.98 -0.05
CA LEU A 12 -3.45 22.85 0.07
C LEU A 12 -4.07 21.51 -0.36
N VAL A 13 -5.37 21.30 -0.11
CA VAL A 13 -6.09 20.09 -0.54
C VAL A 13 -6.17 20.05 -2.05
N GLN A 14 -6.47 21.18 -2.69
CA GLN A 14 -6.49 21.26 -4.15
C GLN A 14 -5.10 21.00 -4.74
N GLN A 15 -4.05 21.63 -4.19
CA GLN A 15 -2.67 21.39 -4.63
C GLN A 15 -2.25 19.92 -4.52
N LYS A 16 -2.63 19.24 -3.43
CA LYS A 16 -2.40 17.79 -3.25
C LYS A 16 -3.12 16.95 -4.31
N LEU A 17 -4.37 17.29 -4.63
CA LEU A 17 -5.15 16.59 -5.66
C LEU A 17 -4.54 16.78 -7.05
N ASP A 18 -4.16 18.01 -7.41
CA ASP A 18 -3.53 18.33 -8.70
C ASP A 18 -2.17 17.63 -8.84
N ALA A 19 -1.37 17.62 -7.76
CA ALA A 19 -0.11 16.89 -7.73
C ALA A 19 -0.32 15.39 -7.89
N PHE A 20 -1.33 14.81 -7.23
CA PHE A 20 -1.65 13.40 -7.37
C PHE A 20 -2.17 13.04 -8.77
N GLU A 21 -2.95 13.91 -9.40
CA GLU A 21 -3.43 13.67 -10.77
C GLU A 21 -2.28 13.53 -11.77
N ARG A 22 -1.22 14.34 -11.61
CA ARG A 22 0.02 14.19 -12.40
C ARG A 22 0.78 12.91 -12.08
N LEU A 23 0.80 12.48 -10.81
CA LEU A 23 1.49 11.27 -10.35
C LEU A 23 0.75 9.97 -10.72
N GLN A 24 -0.59 10.03 -10.91
CA GLN A 24 -1.43 8.84 -10.97
C GLN A 24 -0.96 7.78 -12.00
N PRO A 25 -0.63 8.12 -13.26
CA PRO A 25 -0.23 7.10 -14.24
C PRO A 25 1.02 6.33 -13.82
N GLU A 26 2.01 7.03 -13.26
CA GLU A 26 3.24 6.43 -12.76
C GLU A 26 2.98 5.60 -11.51
N PHE A 27 2.14 6.09 -10.61
CA PHE A 27 1.70 5.35 -9.43
C PHE A 27 1.03 4.02 -9.80
N GLU A 28 0.11 4.00 -10.77
CA GLU A 28 -0.57 2.77 -11.17
C GLU A 28 0.40 1.72 -11.72
N ALA A 29 1.36 2.13 -12.54
CA ALA A 29 2.41 1.25 -13.07
C ALA A 29 3.35 0.74 -11.97
N CYS A 30 3.75 1.62 -11.05
CA CYS A 30 4.62 1.28 -9.92
C CYS A 30 3.92 0.35 -8.93
N PHE A 31 2.65 0.60 -8.64
CA PHE A 31 1.85 -0.23 -7.75
C PHE A 31 1.73 -1.65 -8.29
N GLN A 32 1.43 -1.81 -9.58
CA GLN A 32 1.39 -3.13 -10.22
C GLN A 32 2.74 -3.84 -10.13
N LEU A 33 3.84 -3.14 -10.43
CA LEU A 33 5.17 -3.73 -10.32
C LEU A 33 5.46 -4.21 -8.88
N VAL A 34 5.13 -3.41 -7.87
CA VAL A 34 5.33 -3.80 -6.46
C VAL A 34 4.56 -5.09 -6.16
N GLN A 35 3.31 -5.22 -6.61
CA GLN A 35 2.54 -6.45 -6.44
C GLN A 35 3.21 -7.66 -7.12
N ASP A 36 3.71 -7.47 -8.34
CA ASP A 36 4.39 -8.52 -9.10
C ASP A 36 5.68 -8.97 -8.39
N VAL A 37 6.52 -8.01 -7.98
CA VAL A 37 7.75 -8.28 -7.20
C VAL A 37 7.42 -8.94 -5.87
N HIS A 38 6.31 -8.54 -5.22
CA HIS A 38 5.82 -9.12 -3.96
C HIS A 38 5.11 -10.47 -4.15
N GLY A 39 5.14 -11.03 -5.36
CA GLY A 39 4.89 -12.44 -5.60
C GLY A 39 3.65 -12.76 -6.43
N GLN A 40 2.92 -11.74 -6.91
CA GLN A 40 1.82 -11.95 -7.87
C GLN A 40 2.29 -12.56 -9.18
N GLN A 41 3.58 -12.38 -9.50
CA GLN A 41 4.26 -13.04 -10.59
C GLN A 41 5.63 -13.55 -10.12
N ARG A 42 6.05 -14.68 -10.70
CA ARG A 42 7.45 -15.10 -10.66
C ARG A 42 8.14 -14.60 -11.92
N PHE A 43 9.19 -13.82 -11.77
CA PHE A 43 9.95 -13.32 -12.91
C PHE A 43 10.85 -14.43 -13.49
N ALA A 44 11.08 -14.38 -14.80
CA ALA A 44 12.03 -15.26 -15.48
C ALA A 44 13.48 -14.76 -15.31
N SER A 45 13.66 -13.44 -15.19
CA SER A 45 14.93 -12.77 -14.88
C SER A 45 14.66 -11.51 -14.06
N PHE A 46 15.65 -11.06 -13.29
CA PHE A 46 15.56 -9.84 -12.48
C PHE A 46 16.79 -8.95 -12.72
N PRO A 47 16.82 -8.18 -13.82
CA PRO A 47 17.99 -7.35 -14.14
C PRO A 47 18.17 -6.22 -13.12
N VAL A 48 19.38 -5.66 -13.03
CA VAL A 48 19.71 -4.53 -12.12
C VAL A 48 18.73 -3.36 -12.28
N ALA A 49 18.35 -3.02 -13.52
CA ALA A 49 17.38 -1.96 -13.80
C ALA A 49 16.01 -2.22 -13.15
N LEU A 50 15.62 -3.48 -12.95
CA LEU A 50 14.38 -3.84 -12.24
C LEU A 50 14.50 -3.62 -10.73
N THR A 51 15.70 -3.76 -10.15
CA THR A 51 15.96 -3.39 -8.75
C THR A 51 15.81 -1.89 -8.56
N VAL A 52 16.40 -1.09 -9.45
CA VAL A 52 16.24 0.38 -9.43
C VAL A 52 14.77 0.76 -9.57
N ARG A 53 14.08 0.16 -10.54
CA ARG A 53 12.64 0.39 -10.74
C ARG A 53 11.82 0.00 -9.52
N TYR A 54 12.15 -1.10 -8.84
CA TYR A 54 11.46 -1.54 -7.63
C TYR A 54 11.63 -0.53 -6.48
N LEU A 55 12.85 -0.02 -6.24
CA LEU A 55 13.11 1.03 -5.26
C LEU A 55 12.35 2.32 -5.58
N HIS A 56 12.38 2.75 -6.84
CA HIS A 56 11.58 3.87 -7.33
C HIS A 56 10.07 3.65 -7.11
N SER A 57 9.55 2.45 -7.41
CA SER A 57 8.13 2.14 -7.22
C SER A 57 7.69 2.16 -5.76
N LEU A 58 8.55 1.75 -4.82
CA LEU A 58 8.29 1.87 -3.39
C LEU A 58 8.21 3.34 -2.96
N TRP A 59 9.11 4.18 -3.48
CA TRP A 59 9.07 5.63 -3.27
C TRP A 59 7.77 6.26 -3.80
N ILE A 60 7.38 5.96 -5.05
CA ILE A 60 6.13 6.47 -5.65
C ILE A 60 4.89 6.05 -4.83
N CYS A 61 4.86 4.82 -4.31
CA CYS A 61 3.75 4.35 -3.47
C CYS A 61 3.63 5.11 -2.14
N GLU A 62 4.76 5.49 -1.53
CA GLU A 62 4.77 6.37 -0.37
C GLU A 62 4.36 7.80 -0.76
N HIS A 63 4.88 8.32 -1.86
CA HIS A 63 4.60 9.66 -2.38
C HIS A 63 3.09 9.86 -2.58
N LYS A 64 2.42 8.89 -3.20
CA LYS A 64 0.96 8.81 -3.31
C LYS A 64 0.26 8.85 -1.95
N SER A 65 0.76 8.07 -0.98
CA SER A 65 0.18 7.99 0.36
C SER A 65 0.26 9.33 1.08
N ARG A 66 1.37 10.07 0.93
CA ARG A 66 1.54 11.44 1.47
C ARG A 66 0.63 12.47 0.77
N LEU A 67 0.54 12.44 -0.56
CA LEU A 67 -0.33 13.35 -1.31
C LEU A 67 -1.81 13.17 -0.94
N LEU A 68 -2.27 11.92 -0.83
CA LEU A 68 -3.66 11.61 -0.47
C LEU A 68 -3.91 11.52 1.03
N SER A 69 -2.93 11.92 1.86
CA SER A 69 -3.00 11.94 3.32
C SER A 69 -3.54 10.63 3.90
N VAL A 70 -3.00 9.51 3.41
CA VAL A 70 -3.26 8.18 3.97
C VAL A 70 -2.54 8.11 5.32
N PHE A 71 -3.28 7.81 6.38
CA PHE A 71 -2.72 7.72 7.72
C PHE A 71 -1.70 6.59 7.80
N GLN A 72 -0.50 6.89 8.31
CA GLN A 72 0.58 5.93 8.47
C GLN A 72 0.31 5.08 9.71
N THR A 73 -0.40 3.96 9.54
CA THR A 73 -0.67 3.00 10.63
C THR A 73 0.49 2.03 10.87
N ILE A 74 1.39 1.88 9.90
CA ILE A 74 2.55 0.97 9.95
C ILE A 74 3.81 1.81 9.73
N LYS A 75 4.80 1.65 10.60
CA LYS A 75 6.04 2.46 10.71
C LYS A 75 7.01 2.35 9.53
N GLU A 76 6.69 1.62 8.48
CA GLU A 76 7.65 1.30 7.42
C GLU A 76 7.05 1.60 6.04
N TYR A 77 6.77 2.87 5.79
CA TYR A 77 6.87 3.36 4.42
C TYR A 77 8.36 3.63 4.18
N GLU A 78 9.00 2.71 3.47
CA GLU A 78 10.45 2.74 3.20
C GLU A 78 10.78 3.55 1.94
N GLY A 79 9.84 4.33 1.39
CA GLY A 79 10.00 5.03 0.12
C GLY A 79 11.09 6.10 0.18
N LYS A 80 11.12 6.90 1.26
CA LYS A 80 12.23 7.83 1.52
C LYS A 80 13.57 7.09 1.60
N THR A 81 13.63 5.97 2.34
CA THR A 81 14.82 5.12 2.44
C THR A 81 15.23 4.57 1.07
N CYS A 82 14.29 4.18 0.22
CA CYS A 82 14.58 3.72 -1.14
C CYS A 82 15.22 4.82 -1.98
N LEU A 83 14.77 6.07 -1.82
CA LEU A 83 15.34 7.21 -2.52
C LEU A 83 16.77 7.52 -2.03
N GLU A 84 17.00 7.43 -0.72
CA GLU A 84 18.34 7.54 -0.11
C GLU A 84 19.28 6.42 -0.58
N LEU A 85 18.78 5.17 -0.65
CA LEU A 85 19.52 4.03 -1.20
C LEU A 85 19.95 4.29 -2.64
N LEU A 86 19.05 4.78 -3.51
CA LEU A 86 19.38 5.10 -4.89
C LEU A 86 20.46 6.20 -4.99
N ARG A 87 20.45 7.17 -4.07
CA ARG A 87 21.47 8.23 -4.02
C ARG A 87 22.84 7.69 -3.62
N HIS A 88 22.93 6.98 -2.50
CA HIS A 88 24.20 6.43 -2.00
C HIS A 88 24.76 5.36 -2.94
N TRP A 89 23.89 4.59 -3.59
CA TRP A 89 24.34 3.58 -4.56
C TRP A 89 25.06 4.21 -5.76
N GLN A 90 24.59 5.37 -6.23
CA GLN A 90 25.22 6.08 -7.35
C GLN A 90 26.46 6.89 -6.95
N GLY A 91 26.41 7.54 -5.78
CA GLY A 91 27.41 8.52 -5.34
C GLY A 91 28.53 7.92 -4.49
N ASP A 92 28.16 7.22 -3.42
CA ASP A 92 29.10 6.62 -2.45
C ASP A 92 29.46 5.17 -2.83
N GLU A 93 28.95 4.71 -3.98
CA GLU A 93 29.09 3.34 -4.49
C GLU A 93 28.61 2.26 -3.50
N ASN A 94 27.69 2.64 -2.61
CA ASN A 94 27.26 1.79 -1.51
C ASN A 94 26.21 0.75 -1.95
N THR A 95 26.68 -0.28 -2.65
CA THR A 95 25.86 -1.44 -3.03
C THR A 95 25.45 -2.26 -1.79
N ALA A 96 26.24 -2.21 -0.71
CA ALA A 96 26.00 -3.01 0.49
C ALA A 96 24.67 -2.64 1.18
N ASP A 97 24.31 -1.35 1.24
CA ASP A 97 23.04 -0.93 1.84
C ASP A 97 21.83 -1.46 1.05
N VAL A 98 21.93 -1.53 -0.28
CA VAL A 98 20.87 -2.10 -1.14
C VAL A 98 20.76 -3.60 -0.93
N VAL A 99 21.90 -4.29 -0.82
CA VAL A 99 21.95 -5.72 -0.50
C VAL A 99 21.33 -5.98 0.88
N ALA A 100 21.68 -5.19 1.89
CA ALA A 100 21.12 -5.30 3.24
C ALA A 100 19.61 -5.07 3.25
N PHE A 101 19.13 -4.09 2.49
CA PHE A 101 17.70 -3.83 2.31
C PHE A 101 16.95 -5.03 1.69
N LEU A 102 17.51 -5.63 0.63
CA LEU A 102 16.91 -6.81 -0.01
C LEU A 102 16.98 -8.06 0.90
N GLN A 103 18.09 -8.24 1.61
CA GLN A 103 18.27 -9.32 2.57
C GLN A 103 17.26 -9.20 3.71
N HIS A 104 17.08 -8.02 4.28
CA HIS A 104 16.09 -7.80 5.34
C HIS A 104 14.68 -8.21 4.88
N LYS A 105 14.31 -7.91 3.63
CA LYS A 105 13.01 -8.34 3.07
C LYS A 105 12.87 -9.85 2.93
N LEU A 106 13.97 -10.57 2.72
CA LEU A 106 13.99 -12.03 2.70
C LEU A 106 13.86 -12.61 4.11
N ASP A 107 14.56 -12.04 5.08
CA ASP A 107 14.54 -12.48 6.49
C ASP A 107 13.14 -12.36 7.11
N MET A 108 12.36 -11.37 6.64
CA MET A 108 10.98 -11.14 7.08
C MET A 108 9.95 -12.14 6.53
N LEU A 109 10.34 -13.12 5.69
CA LEU A 109 9.42 -14.11 5.12
C LEU A 109 9.08 -15.24 6.12
N PRO A 110 7.81 -15.35 6.59
CA PRO A 110 7.46 -16.23 7.72
C PRO A 110 7.17 -17.69 7.31
N PHE A 111 7.99 -18.32 6.45
CA PHE A 111 7.68 -19.63 5.87
C PHE A 111 7.43 -20.74 6.89
N ALA A 112 8.23 -20.79 7.97
CA ALA A 112 8.08 -21.78 9.02
C ALA A 112 6.76 -21.61 9.79
N ASN A 113 6.41 -20.36 10.15
CA ASN A 113 5.15 -20.06 10.84
C ASN A 113 3.95 -20.38 9.93
N LEU A 114 3.98 -19.91 8.67
CA LEU A 114 2.89 -20.15 7.72
C LEU A 114 2.69 -21.64 7.45
N THR A 115 3.78 -22.42 7.36
CA THR A 115 3.68 -23.88 7.18
C THR A 115 3.05 -24.56 8.39
N ARG A 116 3.36 -24.13 9.62
CA ARG A 116 2.67 -24.61 10.83
C ARG A 116 1.18 -24.29 10.81
N GLN A 117 0.79 -23.08 10.39
CA GLN A 117 -0.61 -22.68 10.27
C GLN A 117 -1.37 -23.52 9.21
N VAL A 118 -0.75 -23.79 8.07
CA VAL A 118 -1.32 -24.68 7.03
C VAL A 118 -1.55 -26.09 7.58
N GLN A 119 -0.57 -26.64 8.30
CA GLN A 119 -0.70 -27.96 8.93
C GLN A 119 -1.85 -27.98 9.94
N ALA A 120 -1.89 -27.01 10.86
CA ALA A 120 -2.94 -26.89 11.86
C ALA A 120 -4.34 -26.78 11.23
N ALA A 121 -4.50 -25.93 10.20
CA ALA A 121 -5.79 -25.76 9.51
C ALA A 121 -6.28 -27.06 8.87
N ARG A 122 -5.38 -27.85 8.26
CA ARG A 122 -5.71 -29.15 7.66
C ARG A 122 -6.13 -30.20 8.71
N TYR A 123 -5.51 -30.20 9.88
CA TYR A 123 -5.86 -31.13 10.96
C TYR A 123 -7.27 -30.87 11.52
N THR A 124 -7.68 -29.61 11.61
CA THR A 124 -8.98 -29.26 12.21
C THR A 124 -10.19 -29.58 11.31
N ARG A 125 -10.02 -29.86 10.01
CA ARG A 125 -11.06 -30.15 8.97
C ARG A 125 -12.31 -29.24 8.94
N THR A 126 -12.34 -28.18 9.75
CA THR A 126 -13.49 -27.27 9.90
C THR A 126 -13.34 -26.01 9.07
N ASN A 127 -12.23 -25.87 8.31
CA ASN A 127 -11.90 -24.62 7.64
C ASN A 127 -11.04 -24.83 6.38
N ASP A 128 -11.49 -25.67 5.44
CA ASP A 128 -10.77 -25.97 4.20
C ASP A 128 -10.44 -24.70 3.37
N GLY A 129 -11.31 -23.69 3.44
CA GLY A 129 -11.06 -22.37 2.84
C GLY A 129 -9.86 -21.63 3.47
N LEU A 130 -9.60 -21.81 4.76
CA LEU A 130 -8.42 -21.24 5.43
C LEU A 130 -7.14 -21.94 4.95
N ALA A 131 -7.12 -23.27 4.90
CA ALA A 131 -5.96 -24.03 4.45
C ALA A 131 -5.59 -23.70 2.99
N SER A 132 -6.58 -23.51 2.12
CA SER A 132 -6.39 -23.07 0.73
C SER A 132 -5.77 -21.67 0.66
N ARG A 133 -6.35 -20.68 1.36
CA ARG A 133 -5.81 -19.30 1.39
C ARG A 133 -4.38 -19.22 1.94
N LEU A 134 -4.08 -19.95 3.01
CA LEU A 134 -2.73 -20.00 3.58
C LEU A 134 -1.73 -20.66 2.61
N THR A 135 -2.16 -21.69 1.88
CA THR A 135 -1.34 -22.33 0.85
C THR A 135 -1.07 -21.38 -0.32
N HIS A 136 -2.08 -20.63 -0.77
CA HIS A 136 -1.93 -19.61 -1.79
C HIS A 136 -1.00 -18.48 -1.34
N GLY A 137 -1.22 -17.91 -0.15
CA GLY A 137 -0.33 -16.88 0.41
C GLY A 137 1.12 -17.35 0.53
N ARG A 138 1.34 -18.64 0.86
CA ARG A 138 2.68 -19.23 0.88
C ARG A 138 3.32 -19.27 -0.51
N ALA A 139 2.55 -19.56 -1.56
CA ALA A 139 3.05 -19.54 -2.93
C ALA A 139 3.43 -18.12 -3.38
N ILE A 140 2.63 -17.10 -3.02
CA ILE A 140 2.95 -15.69 -3.26
C ILE A 140 4.25 -15.30 -2.56
N LEU A 141 4.42 -15.63 -1.27
CA LEU A 141 5.66 -15.36 -0.55
C LEU A 141 6.86 -16.09 -1.13
N LEU A 142 6.67 -17.31 -1.66
CA LEU A 142 7.73 -18.05 -2.33
C LEU A 142 8.17 -17.34 -3.62
N ASN A 143 7.23 -16.85 -4.43
CA ASN A 143 7.54 -16.04 -5.60
C ASN A 143 8.31 -14.77 -5.21
N ARG A 144 7.87 -14.06 -4.17
CA ARG A 144 8.58 -12.90 -3.63
C ARG A 144 10.01 -13.24 -3.25
N GLY A 145 10.22 -14.32 -2.50
CA GLY A 145 11.54 -14.77 -2.08
C GLY A 145 12.45 -15.06 -3.28
N ILE A 146 11.92 -15.76 -4.29
CA ILE A 146 12.65 -16.07 -5.52
C ILE A 146 13.02 -14.78 -6.28
N ASN A 147 12.08 -13.84 -6.43
CA ASN A 147 12.32 -12.58 -7.13
C ASN A 147 13.43 -11.76 -6.43
N LEU A 148 13.40 -11.67 -5.10
CA LEU A 148 14.42 -10.96 -4.32
C LEU A 148 15.79 -11.66 -4.37
N MET A 149 15.82 -12.99 -4.35
CA MET A 149 17.06 -13.75 -4.54
C MET A 149 17.65 -13.54 -5.94
N MET A 150 16.81 -13.49 -6.97
CA MET A 150 17.25 -13.18 -8.34
C MET A 150 17.77 -11.75 -8.47
N ALA A 151 17.20 -10.80 -7.73
CA ALA A 151 17.73 -9.45 -7.66
C ALA A 151 19.15 -9.44 -7.08
N LEU A 152 19.38 -10.13 -5.96
CA LEU A 152 20.71 -10.28 -5.36
C LEU A 152 21.70 -10.95 -6.31
N ASP A 153 21.30 -12.03 -6.96
CA ASP A 153 22.11 -12.74 -7.96
C ASP A 153 22.57 -11.79 -9.08
N ALA A 154 21.66 -10.96 -9.61
CA ALA A 154 22.00 -9.96 -10.62
C ALA A 154 22.97 -8.88 -10.11
N LEU A 155 22.88 -8.48 -8.84
CA LEU A 155 23.84 -7.52 -8.25
C LEU A 155 25.24 -8.14 -8.10
N PHE A 156 25.32 -9.43 -7.75
CA PHE A 156 26.58 -10.13 -7.51
C PHE A 156 27.24 -10.65 -8.79
N ALA A 157 26.48 -10.83 -9.86
CA ALA A 157 26.99 -11.34 -11.13
C ALA A 157 27.88 -10.34 -11.90
N LEU A 158 27.74 -9.04 -11.61
CA LEU A 158 28.43 -7.97 -12.34
C LEU A 158 29.67 -7.46 -11.58
N PRO A 159 30.74 -7.08 -12.28
CA PRO A 159 31.78 -6.24 -11.72
C PRO A 159 31.21 -4.89 -11.24
N GLN A 160 31.82 -4.31 -10.20
CA GLN A 160 31.34 -3.08 -9.57
C GLN A 160 31.15 -1.92 -10.57
N GLU A 161 32.10 -1.69 -11.47
CA GLU A 161 32.00 -0.61 -12.46
C GLU A 161 30.81 -0.79 -13.42
N GLU A 162 30.59 -2.02 -13.90
CA GLU A 162 29.46 -2.33 -14.79
C GLU A 162 28.13 -2.22 -14.05
N LEU A 163 28.08 -2.69 -12.80
CA LEU A 163 26.92 -2.55 -11.94
C LEU A 163 26.54 -1.08 -11.75
N LEU A 164 27.49 -0.23 -11.36
CA LEU A 164 27.26 1.20 -11.14
C LEU A 164 26.82 1.90 -12.42
N GLN A 165 27.39 1.53 -13.57
CA GLN A 165 26.96 2.08 -14.86
C GLN A 165 25.50 1.73 -15.16
N GLN A 166 25.10 0.47 -14.96
CA GLN A 166 23.70 0.06 -15.14
C GLN A 166 22.76 0.77 -14.15
N VAL A 167 23.18 0.94 -12.89
CA VAL A 167 22.40 1.66 -11.87
C VAL A 167 22.21 3.11 -12.26
N ARG A 168 23.27 3.84 -12.64
CA ARG A 168 23.18 5.26 -13.05
C ARG A 168 22.27 5.42 -14.27
N THR A 169 22.47 4.59 -15.30
CA THR A 169 21.61 4.61 -16.49
C THR A 169 20.15 4.32 -16.16
N ALA A 170 19.86 3.36 -15.27
CA ALA A 170 18.49 3.10 -14.84
C ALA A 170 17.92 4.24 -13.99
N CYS A 171 18.72 4.86 -13.11
CA CYS A 171 18.29 6.00 -12.29
C CYS A 171 17.95 7.22 -13.14
N GLU A 172 18.74 7.52 -14.18
CA GLU A 172 18.47 8.60 -15.12
C GLU A 172 17.09 8.47 -15.79
N GLN A 173 16.67 7.24 -16.13
CA GLN A 173 15.36 6.99 -16.75
C GLN A 173 14.18 7.42 -15.87
N TYR A 174 14.34 7.36 -14.54
CA TYR A 174 13.31 7.75 -13.57
C TYR A 174 13.56 9.14 -12.97
N GLY A 175 14.51 9.91 -13.53
CA GLY A 175 14.85 11.24 -13.01
C GLY A 175 15.46 11.19 -11.61
N HIS A 176 16.33 10.21 -11.37
CA HIS A 176 16.99 9.98 -10.09
C HIS A 176 18.52 10.18 -10.17
N THR A 177 19.00 11.23 -10.83
CA THR A 177 20.40 11.64 -10.64
C THR A 177 20.61 12.11 -9.18
N PRO A 178 21.83 12.09 -8.63
CA PRO A 178 22.08 12.50 -7.25
C PRO A 178 21.51 13.89 -6.90
N ASP A 179 21.63 14.87 -7.80
CA ASP A 179 21.08 16.23 -7.63
C ASP A 179 19.54 16.28 -7.74
N GLN A 180 18.95 15.42 -8.57
CA GLN A 180 17.49 15.28 -8.62
C GLN A 180 16.97 14.66 -7.34
N ILE A 181 17.63 13.61 -6.82
CA ILE A 181 17.27 12.98 -5.55
C ILE A 181 17.38 13.97 -4.39
N ALA A 182 18.45 14.76 -4.32
CA ALA A 182 18.59 15.78 -3.27
C ALA A 182 17.40 16.76 -3.27
N ARG A 183 16.94 17.18 -4.46
CA ARG A 183 15.74 18.03 -4.60
C ARG A 183 14.46 17.29 -4.24
N GLN A 184 14.28 16.05 -4.69
CA GLN A 184 13.10 15.23 -4.36
C GLN A 184 12.97 15.01 -2.84
N LEU A 185 14.09 14.75 -2.15
CA LEU A 185 14.12 14.62 -0.68
C LEU A 185 13.76 15.95 0.01
N GLN A 186 14.20 17.09 -0.54
CA GLN A 186 13.83 18.40 0.00
C GLN A 186 12.35 18.74 -0.28
N GLU A 187 11.85 18.38 -1.45
CA GLU A 187 10.44 18.56 -1.83
C GLU A 187 9.52 17.78 -0.89
N GLU A 188 9.93 16.60 -0.46
CA GLU A 188 9.21 15.77 0.51
C GLU A 188 8.99 16.44 1.87
N ASP A 189 9.83 17.40 2.26
CA ASP A 189 9.69 18.17 3.50
C ASP A 189 8.74 19.37 3.33
N SER A 190 8.24 19.62 2.11
CA SER A 190 7.32 20.73 1.85
C SER A 190 5.92 20.50 2.44
N PRO A 191 5.13 21.57 2.65
CA PRO A 191 3.74 21.46 3.11
C PRO A 191 2.87 20.53 2.26
N LEU A 192 3.20 20.36 0.98
CA LEU A 192 2.46 19.50 0.04
C LEU A 192 2.41 18.03 0.48
N TYR A 193 3.40 17.54 1.24
CA TYR A 193 3.48 16.15 1.67
C TYR A 193 3.11 15.92 3.13
N THR A 194 2.78 16.99 3.85
CA THR A 194 2.31 16.90 5.23
C THR A 194 0.98 16.17 5.31
N TYR A 195 0.73 15.50 6.43
CA TYR A 195 -0.54 14.82 6.67
C TYR A 195 -1.68 15.83 6.89
N VAL A 196 -2.69 15.80 6.02
CA VAL A 196 -3.87 16.68 6.11
C VAL A 196 -5.13 15.82 5.98
N PRO A 197 -5.79 15.44 7.09
CA PRO A 197 -6.99 14.62 7.03
C PRO A 197 -8.11 15.42 6.36
N HIS A 198 -8.52 14.99 5.16
CA HIS A 198 -9.58 15.66 4.41
C HIS A 198 -10.41 14.67 3.59
N GLN A 199 -11.74 14.84 3.60
CA GLN A 199 -12.68 13.90 2.97
C GLN A 199 -12.39 13.69 1.48
N MET A 200 -12.09 14.76 0.73
CA MET A 200 -11.79 14.64 -0.70
C MET A 200 -10.54 13.82 -1.01
N LEU A 201 -9.49 13.93 -0.20
CA LEU A 201 -8.26 13.15 -0.36
C LEU A 201 -8.52 11.67 -0.08
N ALA A 202 -9.28 11.38 0.99
CA ALA A 202 -9.71 10.03 1.33
C ALA A 202 -10.61 9.41 0.24
N GLN A 203 -11.58 10.16 -0.28
CA GLN A 203 -12.43 9.73 -1.40
C GLN A 203 -11.61 9.43 -2.65
N ARG A 204 -10.64 10.30 -2.99
CA ARG A 204 -9.75 10.08 -4.13
C ARG A 204 -8.91 8.83 -3.94
N ASN A 205 -8.35 8.64 -2.75
CA ASN A 205 -7.62 7.42 -2.38
C ASN A 205 -8.48 6.17 -2.58
N MET A 206 -9.70 6.15 -2.02
CA MET A 206 -10.61 5.01 -2.16
C MET A 206 -10.93 4.70 -3.62
N ARG A 207 -11.23 5.71 -4.44
CA ARG A 207 -11.54 5.51 -5.88
C ARG A 207 -10.37 4.85 -6.61
N VAL A 208 -9.16 5.35 -6.41
CA VAL A 208 -7.96 4.81 -7.06
C VAL A 208 -7.66 3.40 -6.57
N MET A 209 -7.65 3.18 -5.25
CA MET A 209 -7.39 1.85 -4.69
C MET A 209 -8.45 0.83 -5.09
N ASN A 210 -9.72 1.23 -5.23
CA ASN A 210 -10.78 0.35 -5.74
C ASN A 210 -10.57 0.00 -7.22
N ALA A 211 -10.19 0.97 -8.07
CA ALA A 211 -9.89 0.71 -9.48
C ALA A 211 -8.72 -0.26 -9.65
N LEU A 212 -7.68 -0.11 -8.83
CA LEU A 212 -6.55 -1.04 -8.78
C LEU A 212 -6.95 -2.40 -8.21
N GLY A 213 -7.76 -2.43 -7.15
CA GLY A 213 -8.29 -3.65 -6.55
C GLY A 213 -9.11 -4.49 -7.55
N VAL A 214 -9.95 -3.85 -8.37
CA VAL A 214 -10.69 -4.53 -9.46
C VAL A 214 -9.75 -5.19 -10.47
N SER A 215 -8.56 -4.61 -10.70
CA SER A 215 -7.54 -5.22 -11.56
C SER A 215 -6.82 -6.40 -10.90
N VAL A 216 -6.61 -6.35 -9.58
CA VAL A 216 -5.99 -7.45 -8.80
C VAL A 216 -6.94 -8.65 -8.63
N LEU A 217 -8.25 -8.43 -8.51
CA LEU A 217 -9.25 -9.50 -8.34
C LEU A 217 -9.54 -10.32 -9.63
N ARG A 218 -8.77 -10.13 -10.71
CA ARG A 218 -8.99 -10.82 -11.99
C ARG A 218 -8.64 -12.31 -11.94
N LYS A 219 -7.72 -12.75 -11.07
CA LYS A 219 -7.38 -14.17 -10.94
C LYS A 219 -8.32 -14.84 -9.94
N PRO A 220 -8.80 -16.07 -10.20
CA PRO A 220 -9.69 -16.80 -9.30
C PRO A 220 -9.17 -16.96 -7.86
N ALA A 221 -7.85 -16.93 -7.66
CA ALA A 221 -7.21 -17.06 -6.35
C ALA A 221 -7.20 -15.75 -5.53
N ASP A 222 -7.37 -14.60 -6.18
CA ASP A 222 -7.44 -13.28 -5.54
C ASP A 222 -8.86 -12.95 -5.07
N LEU A 223 -9.87 -13.75 -5.47
CA LEU A 223 -11.24 -13.59 -5.01
C LEU A 223 -11.32 -13.74 -3.48
N PRO A 224 -12.09 -12.89 -2.77
CA PRO A 224 -12.27 -13.03 -1.34
C PRO A 224 -12.80 -14.42 -1.03
N GLY A 225 -12.07 -15.17 -0.19
CA GLY A 225 -12.50 -16.51 0.24
C GLY A 225 -13.89 -16.47 0.88
N GLN A 226 -14.59 -17.61 0.87
CA GLN A 226 -15.95 -17.71 1.43
C GLN A 226 -15.97 -17.22 2.88
N ARG A 227 -16.84 -16.24 3.13
CA ARG A 227 -17.03 -15.63 4.46
C ARG A 227 -17.58 -16.68 5.42
N THR A 228 -17.13 -16.64 6.67
CA THR A 228 -17.64 -17.53 7.71
C THR A 228 -19.11 -17.19 8.01
N TRP A 229 -19.89 -18.20 8.41
CA TRP A 229 -21.34 -18.14 8.70
C TRP A 229 -21.80 -17.06 9.69
N ARG A 230 -20.86 -16.42 10.41
CA ARG A 230 -21.12 -15.32 11.36
C ARG A 230 -21.22 -13.95 10.69
N VAL A 231 -20.95 -13.84 9.40
CA VAL A 231 -21.05 -12.60 8.63
C VAL A 231 -22.21 -12.73 7.67
N VAL A 232 -23.16 -11.78 7.73
CA VAL A 232 -24.31 -11.71 6.83
C VAL A 232 -23.85 -11.89 5.37
N PRO A 233 -24.52 -12.73 4.55
CA PRO A 233 -24.18 -12.89 3.15
C PRO A 233 -24.14 -11.54 2.46
N SER A 234 -23.07 -11.27 1.71
CA SER A 234 -22.97 -10.03 0.95
C SER A 234 -24.04 -10.05 -0.13
N THR A 235 -24.94 -9.08 -0.10
CA THR A 235 -25.58 -8.64 -1.33
C THR A 235 -24.50 -8.05 -2.23
N GLU A 236 -24.55 -8.36 -3.52
CA GLU A 236 -23.72 -7.64 -4.49
C GLU A 236 -24.10 -6.16 -4.40
N PRO A 237 -23.14 -5.26 -4.14
CA PRO A 237 -23.43 -3.84 -4.13
C PRO A 237 -23.85 -3.41 -5.53
N LEU A 238 -25.03 -2.80 -5.63
CA LEU A 238 -25.50 -2.17 -6.85
C LEU A 238 -24.50 -1.07 -7.26
N SER A 239 -24.11 -1.06 -8.52
CA SER A 239 -23.20 -0.08 -9.10
C SER A 239 -23.92 1.24 -9.41
N PRO A 240 -23.30 2.41 -9.18
CA PRO A 240 -21.95 2.64 -8.66
C PRO A 240 -21.87 2.70 -7.11
N PHE A 241 -20.78 2.17 -6.57
CA PHE A 241 -20.48 2.08 -5.12
C PHE A 241 -20.43 3.42 -4.35
N ALA A 242 -20.46 4.55 -5.06
CA ALA A 242 -20.17 5.87 -4.49
C ALA A 242 -21.39 6.55 -3.81
N GLU A 243 -22.59 5.99 -3.93
CA GLU A 243 -23.83 6.65 -3.48
C GLU A 243 -24.51 5.96 -2.29
N GLN A 244 -23.95 4.85 -1.79
CA GLN A 244 -24.56 4.14 -0.69
C GLN A 244 -24.13 4.71 0.67
N VAL A 245 -25.04 5.45 1.29
CA VAL A 245 -25.03 5.67 2.74
C VAL A 245 -25.20 4.29 3.39
N VAL A 246 -24.16 3.78 4.04
CA VAL A 246 -24.26 2.57 4.86
C VAL A 246 -25.23 2.88 6.00
N SER A 247 -26.36 2.18 6.07
CA SER A 247 -27.27 2.30 7.22
C SER A 247 -26.51 1.95 8.51
N GLY A 248 -26.46 2.89 9.46
CA GLY A 248 -25.65 2.76 10.66
C GLY A 248 -24.22 3.32 10.56
N TYR A 249 -23.86 4.03 9.49
CA TYR A 249 -22.61 4.81 9.45
C TYR A 249 -22.59 5.85 10.57
N LEU A 250 -21.71 5.64 11.55
CA LEU A 250 -21.38 6.62 12.57
C LEU A 250 -20.20 7.45 12.07
N ASP A 251 -20.41 8.77 12.03
CA ASP A 251 -19.36 9.72 11.69
C ASP A 251 -18.31 9.76 12.81
N LEU A 252 -17.19 9.07 12.59
CA LEU A 252 -16.08 8.98 13.53
C LEU A 252 -15.30 10.29 13.67
N THR A 253 -15.66 11.34 12.92
CA THR A 253 -15.06 12.67 13.08
C THR A 253 -15.66 13.46 14.25
N ALA A 254 -16.73 12.95 14.85
CA ALA A 254 -17.41 13.66 15.91
C ALA A 254 -16.64 13.62 17.25
N PRO A 255 -16.59 14.73 18.02
CA PRO A 255 -15.78 14.87 19.23
C PRO A 255 -16.02 13.81 20.32
N TRP A 256 -17.18 13.14 20.30
CA TRP A 256 -17.56 12.12 21.28
C TRP A 256 -16.94 10.74 21.03
N HIS A 257 -16.37 10.47 19.85
CA HIS A 257 -15.74 9.18 19.55
C HIS A 257 -14.25 9.09 19.95
N ASN A 258 -13.64 10.20 20.35
CA ASN A 258 -12.27 10.28 20.85
C ASN A 258 -12.17 10.31 22.39
N ASN A 259 -13.08 9.64 23.10
CA ASN A 259 -13.00 9.53 24.57
C ASN A 259 -12.25 8.26 25.01
N LEU A 260 -10.94 8.21 24.74
CA LEU A 260 -10.04 7.14 25.18
C LEU A 260 -9.83 7.07 26.70
N LYS A 261 -10.39 8.00 27.49
CA LYS A 261 -10.17 8.12 28.94
C LYS A 261 -11.35 7.70 29.82
N ALA A 262 -12.42 7.14 29.25
CA ALA A 262 -13.53 6.55 30.01
C ALA A 262 -14.19 7.50 31.04
N ASP A 263 -14.37 8.78 30.70
CA ASP A 263 -15.29 9.61 31.47
C ASP A 263 -16.73 9.16 31.18
N ARG A 264 -17.37 8.58 32.19
CA ARG A 264 -18.76 8.08 32.17
C ARG A 264 -19.73 9.23 31.88
N PHE A 265 -20.26 9.28 30.66
CA PHE A 265 -21.47 10.03 30.40
C PHE A 265 -22.67 9.18 30.84
N VAL A 266 -23.45 9.77 31.75
CA VAL A 266 -24.58 9.16 32.45
C VAL A 266 -25.62 8.65 31.44
N ASP A 267 -25.98 7.37 31.56
CA ASP A 267 -27.06 6.73 30.81
C ASP A 267 -28.35 7.55 30.93
N ARG A 268 -28.88 8.03 29.79
CA ARG A 268 -30.30 8.39 29.74
C ARG A 268 -31.09 7.12 29.46
N PRO A 269 -32.10 6.77 30.25
CA PRO A 269 -32.91 5.60 30.00
C PRO A 269 -33.68 5.80 28.68
N GLU A 270 -33.59 4.81 27.80
CA GLU A 270 -34.43 4.70 26.61
C GLU A 270 -35.89 4.66 27.05
N GLN A 271 -36.66 5.70 26.71
CA GLN A 271 -38.11 5.63 26.83
C GLN A 271 -38.63 4.63 25.81
N SER A 272 -39.07 3.48 26.29
CA SER A 272 -39.96 2.59 25.56
C SER A 272 -41.29 3.30 25.36
N ASN A 273 -41.58 3.75 24.14
CA ASN A 273 -42.95 4.08 23.74
C ASN A 273 -43.75 2.79 23.63
N SER A 274 -44.20 2.28 24.77
CA SER A 274 -45.34 1.38 24.85
C SER A 274 -46.62 2.22 24.97
N GLY A 275 -47.52 2.06 24.00
CA GLY A 275 -48.91 2.54 24.04
C GLY A 275 -49.30 3.18 22.70
N THR A 276 -50.31 2.73 21.96
CA THR A 276 -51.50 1.99 22.38
C THR A 276 -52.21 1.40 21.15
N VAL A 277 -52.92 0.28 21.38
CA VAL A 277 -54.00 -0.38 20.62
C VAL A 277 -54.45 0.26 19.31
#